data_AF-A0A661UD53-F1
#
_entry.id   AF-A0A661UD53-F1
#
_cell.length_a   1.000
_cell.length_b   1.000
_cell.length_c   1.000
_cell.angle_alpha   90.00
_cell.angle_beta   90.00
_cell.angle_gamma   90.00
#
_symmetry.space_group_name_H-M   'P 1'
#
loop_
_entity.id
_entity.type
_entity.pdbx_description
1 polymer ?
#
loop_
_entity_poly.entity_id
_entity_poly.type
_entity_poly.pdbx_seq_one_letter_code
_entity_poly.pdbx_strand_id
1 'polypeptide(L)'
;MTNQTNGGNSVNQQRGFFGALFDLSFSELVTTRVIKFLFVLAIIGAAIASVFYIGVAFAHSTGVGVLILIISPLIFIVYVTIARIWLEVLIVVFRISEDVKRIADKEAGGA
;
A
#
# COMPACT_ATOMS: atom_id res chain seq x y z
N MET A 1 51.71 -7.09 24.67
CA MET A 1 51.37 -6.70 23.28
C MET A 1 49.87 -6.89 23.11
N THR A 2 49.12 -5.85 23.47
CA THR A 2 47.68 -5.62 23.22
C THR A 2 47.45 -5.47 21.72
N ASN A 3 46.29 -5.64 21.09
CA ASN A 3 44.94 -6.10 21.41
C ASN A 3 44.26 -6.21 20.03
N GLN A 4 43.27 -7.09 19.92
CA GLN A 4 42.44 -7.31 18.77
C GLN A 4 41.79 -6.02 18.24
N THR A 5 41.78 -5.81 16.93
CA THR A 5 40.81 -4.92 16.27
C THR A 5 39.87 -5.75 15.42
N ASN A 6 38.83 -6.21 16.09
CA ASN A 6 37.58 -6.72 15.57
C ASN A 6 36.92 -5.65 14.68
N GLY A 7 37.09 -5.77 13.36
CA GLY A 7 36.36 -4.98 12.37
C GLY A 7 34.99 -5.60 12.14
N GLY A 8 34.08 -5.37 13.10
CA GLY A 8 32.68 -5.78 13.01
C GLY A 8 32.04 -5.17 11.77
N ASN A 9 31.89 -5.98 10.72
CA ASN A 9 31.01 -5.70 9.60
C ASN A 9 29.58 -5.76 10.12
N SER A 10 29.08 -4.63 10.62
CA SER A 10 27.66 -4.38 10.80
C SER A 10 27.02 -4.30 9.41
N VAL A 11 26.81 -5.48 8.80
CA VAL A 11 25.89 -5.68 7.70
C VAL A 11 24.51 -5.35 8.27
N ASN A 12 24.20 -4.05 8.25
CA ASN A 12 22.89 -3.49 8.53
C ASN A 12 21.96 -4.11 7.50
N GLN A 13 21.34 -5.21 7.89
CA GLN A 13 20.30 -5.87 7.15
C GLN A 13 19.05 -5.00 7.24
N GLN A 14 19.07 -3.86 6.52
CA GLN A 14 17.86 -3.17 6.12
C GLN A 14 17.08 -4.18 5.28
N ARG A 15 16.18 -4.92 5.92
CA ARG A 15 15.17 -5.69 5.20
C ARG A 15 14.45 -4.69 4.29
N GLY A 16 14.71 -4.77 2.99
CA GLY A 16 14.16 -3.84 2.02
C GLY A 16 12.62 -3.90 2.03
N PHE A 17 11.97 -2.78 1.74
CA PHE A 17 10.51 -2.65 1.68
C PHE A 17 9.85 -3.75 0.83
N PHE A 18 10.52 -4.21 -0.22
CA PHE A 18 10.09 -5.33 -1.05
C PHE A 18 10.14 -6.67 -0.31
N GLY A 19 11.17 -6.93 0.47
CA GLY A 19 11.25 -8.13 1.32
C GLY A 19 10.17 -8.17 2.40
N ALA A 20 9.77 -7.00 2.92
CA ALA A 20 8.65 -6.88 3.85
C ALA A 20 7.27 -6.97 3.17
N LEU A 21 7.15 -6.65 1.88
CA LEU A 21 5.93 -6.85 1.08
C LEU A 21 5.67 -8.32 0.75
N PHE A 22 6.73 -9.13 0.60
CA PHE A 22 6.64 -10.58 0.38
C PHE A 22 6.74 -11.40 1.67
N ASP A 23 6.73 -10.76 2.84
CA ASP A 23 6.69 -11.46 4.12
C ASP A 23 5.27 -11.95 4.42
N LEU A 24 4.96 -13.15 3.94
CA LEU A 24 3.68 -13.84 4.13
C LEU A 24 3.39 -14.20 5.60
N SER A 25 4.31 -13.90 6.52
CA SER A 25 4.15 -14.14 7.95
C SER A 25 3.24 -13.11 8.64
N PHE A 26 2.99 -11.93 8.05
CA PHE A 26 2.16 -10.83 8.61
C PHE A 26 2.35 -10.56 10.12
N SER A 27 3.51 -10.89 10.71
CA SER A 27 3.55 -11.14 12.15
C SER A 27 3.72 -9.92 13.03
N GLU A 28 4.08 -8.73 12.51
CA GLU A 28 4.05 -7.51 13.32
C GLU A 28 4.13 -6.21 12.50
N LEU A 29 3.10 -5.35 12.60
CA LEU A 29 3.14 -3.89 12.41
C LEU A 29 3.65 -3.31 11.07
N VAL A 30 3.78 -4.11 10.01
CA VAL A 30 4.07 -3.59 8.64
C VAL A 30 2.79 -3.08 7.95
N THR A 31 1.63 -3.33 8.56
CA THR A 31 0.32 -3.19 7.91
C THR A 31 -0.03 -1.76 7.50
N THR A 32 0.20 -0.76 8.37
CA THR A 32 -0.14 0.64 8.05
C THR A 32 0.71 1.19 6.90
N ARG A 33 1.95 0.71 6.77
CA ARG A 33 2.87 1.09 5.69
C ARG A 33 2.45 0.46 4.36
N VAL A 34 2.02 -0.80 4.38
CA VAL A 34 1.52 -1.52 3.20
C VAL A 34 0.26 -0.86 2.66
N ILE A 35 -0.67 -0.42 3.52
CA ILE A 35 -1.90 0.22 3.05
C ILE A 35 -1.62 1.52 2.28
N LYS A 36 -0.68 2.35 2.75
CA LYS A 36 -0.27 3.56 2.02
C LYS A 36 0.30 3.20 0.64
N PHE A 37 1.11 2.14 0.57
CA PHE A 37 1.64 1.64 -0.70
C PHE A 37 0.51 1.14 -1.62
N LEU A 38 -0.47 0.39 -1.11
CA LEU A 38 -1.63 -0.07 -1.86
C LEU A 38 -2.45 1.10 -2.43
N PHE A 39 -2.58 2.21 -1.69
CA PHE A 39 -3.27 3.39 -2.20
C PHE A 39 -2.56 4.00 -3.40
N VAL A 40 -1.24 4.21 -3.29
CA VAL A 40 -0.43 4.74 -4.38
C VAL A 40 -0.50 3.81 -5.59
N LEU A 41 -0.41 2.50 -5.36
CA LEU A 41 -0.53 1.49 -6.41
C LEU A 41 -1.91 1.53 -7.09
N ALA A 42 -2.99 1.71 -6.33
CA ALA A 42 -4.34 1.83 -6.87
C ALA A 42 -4.50 3.09 -7.73
N ILE A 43 -3.93 4.23 -7.32
CA ILE A 43 -3.92 5.46 -8.12
C ILE A 43 -3.18 5.26 -9.43
N ILE A 44 -1.97 4.69 -9.36
CA ILE A 44 -1.15 4.43 -10.56
C ILE A 44 -1.87 3.45 -11.49
N GLY A 45 -2.42 2.38 -10.95
CA GLY A 45 -3.21 1.40 -11.71
C GLY A 45 -4.43 2.04 -12.39
N ALA A 46 -5.17 2.89 -11.68
CA ALA A 46 -6.31 3.61 -12.24
C ALA A 46 -5.90 4.59 -13.35
N ALA A 47 -4.75 5.26 -13.20
CA ALA A 47 -4.22 6.17 -14.21
C ALA A 47 -3.80 5.43 -15.48
N ILE A 48 -3.05 4.32 -15.32
CA ILE A 48 -2.64 3.46 -16.43
C ILE A 48 -3.87 2.89 -17.15
N ALA A 49 -4.84 2.35 -16.41
CA ALA A 49 -6.07 1.82 -16.97
C ALA A 49 -6.83 2.91 -17.75
N SER A 50 -6.93 4.13 -17.21
CA SER A 50 -7.59 5.25 -17.87
C SER A 50 -6.93 5.57 -19.21
N VAL A 51 -5.60 5.72 -19.25
CA VAL A 51 -4.86 5.99 -20.50
C VAL A 51 -5.02 4.84 -21.49
N PHE A 52 -4.95 3.59 -21.02
CA PHE A 52 -5.14 2.41 -21.85
C PHE A 52 -6.52 2.39 -22.50
N TYR A 53 -7.59 2.59 -21.73
CA TYR A 53 -8.97 2.60 -22.26
C TYR A 53 -9.22 3.75 -23.22
N ILE A 54 -8.62 4.92 -22.98
CA ILE A 54 -8.67 6.04 -23.93
C ILE A 54 -8.02 5.62 -25.27
N GLY A 55 -6.82 5.01 -25.23
CA GLY A 55 -6.15 4.52 -26.44
C GLY A 55 -6.97 3.48 -27.21
N VAL A 56 -7.55 2.50 -26.50
CA VAL A 56 -8.44 1.49 -27.08
C VAL A 56 -9.68 2.14 -27.70
N ALA A 57 -10.26 3.15 -27.05
CA ALA A 57 -11.45 3.86 -27.55
C ALA A 57 -11.16 4.61 -28.86
N PHE A 58 -10.03 5.30 -28.96
CA PHE A 58 -9.60 5.96 -30.19
C PHE A 58 -9.27 4.98 -31.32
N ALA A 59 -8.77 3.78 -30.99
CA ALA A 59 -8.55 2.73 -31.99
C ALA A 59 -9.87 2.18 -32.57
N HIS A 60 -10.98 2.28 -31.85
CA HIS A 60 -12.30 1.88 -32.36
C HIS A 60 -12.94 2.95 -33.24
N SER A 61 -13.01 4.20 -32.76
CA SER A 61 -13.45 5.36 -33.56
C SER A 61 -13.12 6.67 -32.87
N THR A 62 -12.99 7.75 -33.65
CA THR A 62 -12.73 9.09 -33.10
C THR A 62 -13.85 9.55 -32.16
N GLY A 63 -15.11 9.30 -32.50
CA GLY A 63 -16.25 9.71 -31.67
C GLY A 63 -16.27 9.01 -30.31
N VAL A 64 -16.03 7.70 -30.28
CA VAL A 64 -15.94 6.92 -29.03
C VAL A 64 -14.72 7.34 -28.21
N GLY A 65 -13.58 7.58 -28.87
CA GLY A 65 -12.36 8.10 -28.23
C GLY A 65 -12.59 9.41 -27.48
N VAL A 66 -13.23 10.40 -28.12
CA VAL A 66 -13.55 11.69 -27.50
C VAL A 66 -14.51 11.53 -26.32
N LEU A 67 -15.55 10.69 -26.46
CA LEU A 67 -16.49 10.42 -25.38
C LEU A 67 -15.79 9.83 -24.15
N ILE A 68 -14.96 8.81 -24.34
CA ILE A 68 -14.20 8.16 -23.26
C ILE A 68 -13.17 9.10 -22.65
N LEU A 69 -12.52 9.96 -23.44
CA LEU A 69 -11.58 10.95 -22.93
C LEU A 69 -12.23 11.94 -21.96
N ILE A 70 -13.49 12.32 -22.20
CA ILE A 70 -14.24 13.22 -21.31
C ILE A 70 -14.75 12.49 -20.07
N ILE A 71 -15.20 11.24 -20.21
CA ILE A 71 -15.78 10.45 -19.11
C ILE A 71 -14.69 9.85 -18.19
N SER A 72 -13.52 9.52 -18.74
CA SER A 72 -12.45 8.82 -18.02
C SER A 72 -11.97 9.54 -16.75
N PRO A 73 -11.76 10.87 -16.72
CA PRO A 73 -11.40 11.58 -15.49
C PRO A 73 -12.43 11.42 -14.37
N LEU A 74 -13.74 11.39 -14.72
CA LEU A 74 -14.80 11.18 -13.74
C LEU A 74 -14.75 9.76 -13.16
N ILE A 75 -14.58 8.75 -14.02
CA ILE A 75 -14.43 7.35 -13.60
C ILE A 75 -13.18 7.18 -12.72
N PHE A 76 -12.06 7.81 -13.09
CA PHE A 76 -10.82 7.77 -12.32
C PHE A 76 -11.02 8.31 -10.90
N ILE A 77 -11.66 9.48 -10.76
CA ILE A 77 -11.94 10.08 -9.44
C ILE A 77 -12.84 9.17 -8.60
N VAL A 78 -13.90 8.61 -9.19
CA VAL A 78 -14.80 7.69 -8.49
C VAL A 78 -14.04 6.45 -8.02
N TYR A 79 -13.23 5.85 -8.89
CA TYR A 79 -12.44 4.66 -8.55
C TYR A 79 -11.43 4.94 -7.42
N VAL A 80 -10.67 6.03 -7.51
CA VAL A 80 -9.71 6.43 -6.46
C VAL A 80 -10.41 6.75 -5.14
N THR A 81 -11.60 7.35 -5.19
CA THR A 81 -12.40 7.64 -4.00
C THR A 81 -12.90 6.36 -3.34
N ILE A 82 -13.40 5.40 -4.12
CA ILE A 82 -13.81 4.09 -3.61
C ILE A 82 -12.60 3.37 -3.01
N ALA A 83 -11.46 3.36 -3.69
CA ALA A 83 -10.21 2.79 -3.16
C ALA A 83 -9.82 3.44 -1.83
N ARG A 84 -9.94 4.78 -1.71
CA ARG A 84 -9.69 5.49 -0.45
C ARG A 84 -10.59 5.00 0.68
N ILE A 85 -11.89 4.89 0.44
CA ILE A 85 -12.87 4.43 1.45
C ILE A 85 -12.53 3.00 1.90
N TRP A 86 -12.23 2.09 0.96
CA TRP A 86 -11.83 0.73 1.30
C TRP A 86 -10.56 0.67 2.16
N LEU A 87 -9.54 1.45 1.79
CA LEU A 87 -8.30 1.48 2.55
C LEU A 87 -8.47 2.14 3.93
N GLU A 88 -9.36 3.12 4.05
CA GLU A 88 -9.72 3.73 5.33
C GLU A 88 -10.36 2.71 6.27
N VAL A 89 -11.29 1.90 5.77
CA VAL A 89 -11.88 0.79 6.52
C VAL A 89 -10.80 -0.22 6.94
N LEU A 90 -9.88 -0.59 6.04
CA LEU A 90 -8.78 -1.49 6.38
C LEU A 90 -7.90 -0.92 7.51
N ILE A 91 -7.47 0.34 7.40
CA ILE A 91 -6.66 1.00 8.44
C ILE A 91 -7.40 0.98 9.79
N VAL A 92 -8.70 1.26 9.80
CA VAL A 92 -9.50 1.24 11.03
C VAL A 92 -9.52 -0.15 11.66
N VAL A 93 -9.75 -1.20 10.87
CA VAL A 93 -9.75 -2.59 11.38
C VAL A 93 -8.38 -2.95 11.98
N PHE A 94 -7.28 -2.61 11.30
CA PHE A 94 -5.95 -2.89 11.82
C PHE A 94 -5.63 -2.09 13.09
N ARG A 95 -6.04 -0.82 13.14
CA ARG A 95 -5.88 0.00 14.34
C ARG A 95 -6.64 -0.59 15.53
N ILE A 96 -7.84 -1.12 15.32
CA ILE A 96 -8.59 -1.83 16.38
C ILE A 96 -7.82 -3.06 16.86
N SER A 97 -7.23 -3.84 15.95
CA SER A 97 -6.43 -5.00 16.32
C SER A 97 -5.20 -4.62 17.17
N GLU A 98 -4.52 -3.53 16.82
CA GLU A 98 -3.39 -3.00 17.61
C GLU A 98 -3.84 -2.51 19.00
N ASP A 99 -4.97 -1.81 19.07
CA ASP A 99 -5.53 -1.34 20.34
C ASP A 99 -5.94 -2.50 21.26
N VAL A 100 -6.51 -3.58 20.70
CA VAL A 100 -6.86 -4.80 21.44
C VAL A 100 -5.61 -5.50 21.98
N LYS A 101 -4.55 -5.67 21.16
CA LYS A 101 -3.27 -6.26 21.60
C LYS A 101 -2.68 -5.47 22.76
N ARG A 102 -2.69 -4.13 22.65
CA ARG A 102 -2.19 -3.22 23.70
C ARG A 102 -2.99 -3.30 25.01
N ILE A 103 -4.30 -3.58 24.96
CA ILE A 103 -5.11 -3.79 26.18
C ILE A 103 -4.72 -5.12 26.84
N ALA A 104 -4.64 -6.20 26.06
CA ALA A 104 -4.27 -7.52 26.57
C ALA A 104 -2.88 -7.53 27.25
N ASP A 105 -1.89 -6.86 26.66
CA ASP A 105 -0.54 -6.77 27.22
C ASP A 105 -0.50 -6.00 28.55
N LYS A 106 -1.35 -4.98 28.71
CA LYS A 106 -1.46 -4.20 29.95
C LYS A 106 -2.11 -4.98 31.09
N GLU A 107 -3.07 -5.84 30.79
CA GLU A 107 -3.69 -6.72 31.80
C GLU A 107 -2.72 -7.83 32.24
N ALA A 108 -1.89 -8.35 31.32
CA ALA A 108 -0.89 -9.38 31.62
C ALA A 108 0.32 -8.86 32.41
N GLY A 109 0.73 -7.59 32.22
CA GLY A 109 1.82 -6.96 32.97
C GLY A 109 1.40 -6.34 34.32
N GLY A 110 0.10 -6.38 34.64
CA GLY A 110 -0.46 -5.90 35.90
C GLY A 110 -0.76 -7.02 36.92
N ALA A 111 -0.39 -8.27 36.61
CA ALA A 111 -0.54 -9.44 37.47
C ALA A 111 0.81 -9.90 38.04
#